data_AF-A0A4V0I6Z5-F1
#
_entry.id   AF-A0A4V0I6Z5-F1
#
_cell.length_a   1.000
_cell.length_b   1.000
_cell.length_c   1.000
_cell.angle_alpha   90.00
_cell.angle_beta   90.00
_cell.angle_gamma   90.00
#
_symmetry.space_group_name_H-M   'P 1'
#
loop_
_entity.id
_entity.type
_entity.pdbx_description
1 polymer ?
#
loop_
_entity_poly.entity_id
_entity_poly.type
_entity_poly.pdbx_seq_one_letter_code
_entity_poly.pdbx_strand_id
1 'polypeptide(L)'
;MSSATTTETPETELTPELIERVMRLSPESQARLRELLGEGPPVPELEPVGDWAYWKAEIKRRIDAVENGTMKTYSLQETMEYLRQVAAEGESK
;
A
#
# COMPACT_ATOMS: atom_id res chain seq x y z
N MET A 1 -19.76 3.46 -39.57
CA MET A 1 -19.28 4.55 -38.71
C MET A 1 -18.84 3.91 -37.40
N SER A 2 -17.53 3.80 -37.18
CA SER A 2 -17.00 3.14 -35.99
C SER A 2 -16.72 4.20 -34.94
N SER A 3 -17.47 4.18 -33.85
CA SER A 3 -17.21 5.02 -32.69
C SER A 3 -15.94 4.55 -32.00
N ALA A 4 -14.94 5.42 -31.93
CA ALA A 4 -13.74 5.21 -31.13
C ALA A 4 -14.13 5.30 -29.65
N THR A 5 -13.97 4.20 -28.92
CA THR A 5 -14.08 4.16 -27.47
C THR A 5 -12.84 4.83 -26.89
N THR A 6 -12.97 6.10 -26.46
CA THR A 6 -11.95 6.79 -25.67
C THR A 6 -11.77 6.01 -24.38
N THR A 7 -10.67 5.27 -24.28
CA THR A 7 -10.27 4.63 -23.02
C THR A 7 -9.63 5.71 -22.17
N GLU A 8 -10.42 6.35 -21.31
CA GLU A 8 -9.89 7.28 -20.32
C GLU A 8 -9.05 6.47 -19.32
N THR A 9 -7.74 6.70 -19.32
CA THR A 9 -6.83 6.19 -18.30
C THR A 9 -7.26 6.77 -16.96
N PRO A 10 -7.49 5.96 -15.90
CA PRO A 10 -7.85 6.50 -14.60
C PRO A 10 -6.69 7.35 -14.06
N GLU A 11 -6.96 8.63 -13.80
CA GLU A 11 -6.04 9.55 -13.12
C GLU A 11 -5.73 9.01 -11.72
N THR A 12 -4.70 8.18 -11.62
CA THR A 12 -4.24 7.52 -10.39
C THR A 12 -3.02 8.21 -9.79
N GLU A 13 -2.57 9.31 -10.40
CA GLU A 13 -1.42 10.08 -9.93
C GLU A 13 -1.89 11.21 -9.01
N LEU A 14 -1.42 11.20 -7.76
CA LEU A 14 -1.60 12.32 -6.84
C LEU A 14 -0.74 13.49 -7.32
N THR A 15 -1.35 14.43 -8.03
CA THR A 15 -0.63 15.63 -8.48
C THR A 15 -0.28 16.53 -7.29
N PRO A 16 0.85 17.26 -7.33
CA PRO A 16 1.21 18.23 -6.30
C PRO A 16 0.08 19.23 -5.99
N GLU A 17 -0.66 19.65 -7.02
CA GLU A 17 -1.79 20.57 -6.89
C GLU A 17 -2.95 19.96 -6.12
N LEU A 18 -3.20 18.66 -6.29
CA LEU A 18 -4.24 17.93 -5.55
C LEU A 18 -3.85 17.79 -4.07
N ILE A 19 -2.58 17.47 -3.81
CA ILE A 19 -2.03 17.37 -2.44
C ILE A 19 -2.13 18.72 -1.73
N GLU A 20 -1.68 19.80 -2.36
CA GLU A 20 -1.76 21.15 -1.78
C GLU A 20 -3.20 21.55 -1.46
N ARG A 21 -4.14 21.22 -2.35
CA ARG A 21 -5.55 21.55 -2.15
C ARG A 21 -6.15 20.79 -0.97
N VAL A 22 -5.80 19.52 -0.80
CA VAL A 22 -6.24 18.71 0.35
C VAL A 22 -5.65 19.24 1.66
N MET A 23 -4.37 19.64 1.66
CA MET A 23 -3.69 20.18 2.84
C MET A 23 -4.25 21.52 3.32
N ARG A 24 -4.91 22.28 2.44
CA ARG A 24 -5.58 23.55 2.77
C ARG A 24 -7.02 23.39 3.27
N LEU A 25 -7.57 22.17 3.28
CA LEU A 25 -8.92 21.92 3.77
C LEU A 25 -9.01 22.11 5.29
N SER A 26 -10.15 22.61 5.77
CA SER A 26 -10.46 22.63 7.20
C SER A 26 -10.55 21.20 7.75
N PRO A 27 -10.33 20.99 9.07
CA PRO A 27 -10.47 19.66 9.68
C PRO A 27 -11.83 18.99 9.40
N GLU A 28 -12.91 19.78 9.39
CA GLU A 28 -14.27 19.30 9.07
C GLU A 28 -14.39 18.86 7.60
N SER A 29 -13.81 19.64 6.67
CA SER A 29 -13.80 19.27 5.25
C SER A 29 -12.92 18.04 4.98
N GLN A 30 -11.82 17.88 5.71
CA GLN A 30 -10.99 16.68 5.63
C GLN A 30 -11.73 15.45 6.18
N ALA A 31 -12.48 15.58 7.27
CA ALA A 31 -13.28 14.50 7.82
C ALA A 31 -14.36 14.06 6.83
N ARG A 32 -15.06 15.02 6.20
CA ARG A 32 -16.07 14.74 5.17
C ARG A 32 -15.45 14.09 3.92
N LEU A 33 -14.27 14.54 3.50
CA LEU A 33 -13.56 13.93 2.37
C LEU A 33 -13.19 12.47 2.68
N ARG A 34 -12.71 12.17 3.90
CA ARG A 34 -12.40 10.79 4.32
C ARG A 34 -13.65 9.90 4.36
N GLU A 35 -14.77 10.43 4.83
CA GLU A 35 -16.05 9.71 4.82
C GLU A 35 -16.47 9.35 3.39
N LEU A 36 -16.45 10.31 2.47
CA LEU A 36 -16.78 10.09 1.06
C LEU A 36 -15.82 9.11 0.37
N LEU A 37 -14.54 9.14 0.72
CA LEU A 37 -13.54 8.17 0.23
C LEU A 37 -13.73 6.78 0.84
N GLY A 38 -14.20 6.70 2.09
CA GLY A 38 -14.53 5.44 2.77
C GLY A 38 -15.81 4.79 2.26
N GLU A 39 -16.74 5.58 1.72
CA GLU A 39 -17.97 5.12 1.03
C GLU A 39 -17.73 4.74 -0.45
N GLY A 40 -16.48 4.79 -0.93
CA GLY A 40 -16.11 4.38 -2.28
C GLY A 40 -16.53 2.93 -2.58
N PRO A 41 -16.73 2.58 -3.86
CA PRO A 41 -17.00 1.19 -4.24
C PRO A 41 -15.87 0.32 -3.68
N PRO A 42 -16.18 -0.91 -3.19
CA PRO A 42 -15.17 -1.78 -2.62
C PRO A 42 -14.00 -1.87 -3.61
N VAL A 43 -12.79 -1.64 -3.12
CA VAL A 43 -11.58 -1.96 -3.88
C VAL A 43 -11.78 -3.40 -4.32
N PRO A 44 -11.73 -3.71 -5.64
CA PRO A 44 -11.89 -5.08 -6.09
C PRO A 44 -10.91 -5.92 -5.28
N GLU A 45 -11.43 -6.90 -4.55
CA GLU A 45 -10.59 -7.80 -3.77
C GLU A 45 -9.51 -8.31 -4.72
N LEU A 46 -8.26 -7.94 -4.45
CA LEU A 46 -7.15 -8.54 -5.16
C LEU A 46 -7.30 -10.03 -4.92
N GLU A 47 -7.37 -10.81 -6.01
CA GLU A 47 -7.40 -12.25 -5.88
C GLU A 47 -6.24 -12.65 -4.96
N PRO A 48 -6.51 -13.37 -3.86
CA PRO A 48 -5.46 -13.74 -2.94
C PRO A 48 -4.39 -14.51 -3.73
N VAL A 49 -3.11 -14.15 -3.51
CA VAL A 49 -1.95 -14.72 -4.21
C VAL A 49 -1.83 -16.26 -4.03
N GLY A 50 -2.65 -16.84 -3.16
CA GLY A 50 -2.87 -18.27 -3.06
C GLY A 50 -4.06 -18.60 -2.17
N ASP A 51 -4.50 -19.86 -2.22
CA ASP A 51 -5.52 -20.40 -1.34
C ASP A 51 -4.98 -20.66 0.09
N TRP A 52 -5.84 -21.16 0.97
CA TRP A 52 -5.44 -21.48 2.35
C TRP A 52 -4.36 -22.57 2.43
N ALA A 53 -4.35 -23.52 1.49
CA ALA A 53 -3.36 -24.60 1.47
C ALA A 53 -1.97 -24.05 1.12
N TYR A 54 -1.90 -23.13 0.15
CA TYR A 54 -0.69 -22.39 -0.18
C TYR A 54 -0.13 -21.64 1.04
N TRP A 55 -0.97 -20.86 1.74
CA TRP A 55 -0.52 -20.10 2.91
C TRP A 55 -0.03 -21.00 4.04
N LYS A 56 -0.68 -22.14 4.27
CA LYS A 56 -0.22 -23.12 5.26
C LYS A 56 1.16 -23.68 4.91
N ALA A 57 1.41 -23.99 3.63
CA ALA A 57 2.71 -24.45 3.17
C ALA A 57 3.78 -23.36 3.29
N GLU A 58 3.45 -22.12 2.95
CA GLU A 58 4.38 -20.99 3.03
C GLU A 58 4.74 -20.63 4.47
N ILE A 59 3.78 -20.65 5.39
CA ILE A 59 4.04 -20.45 6.82
C ILE A 59 5.00 -21.53 7.34
N LYS A 60 4.74 -22.80 7.02
CA LYS A 60 5.63 -23.90 7.41
C LYS A 60 7.04 -23.71 6.84
N ARG A 61 7.17 -23.40 5.55
CA ARG A 61 8.46 -23.17 4.90
C ARG A 61 9.25 -22.05 5.59
N ARG A 62 8.60 -20.96 5.99
CA ARG A 62 9.24 -19.85 6.72
C ARG A 62 9.67 -20.25 8.13
N ILE A 63 8.85 -21.00 8.86
CA ILE A 63 9.22 -21.53 10.17
C ILE A 63 10.46 -22.42 10.04
N ASP A 64 10.44 -23.39 9.13
CA ASP A 64 11.55 -24.30 8.89
C ASP A 64 12.83 -23.52 8.49
N ALA A 65 12.68 -22.45 7.70
CA ALA A 65 13.80 -21.57 7.30
C ALA A 65 14.40 -20.77 8.46
N VAL A 66 13.59 -20.37 9.44
CA VAL A 66 14.08 -19.71 10.66
C VAL A 66 14.79 -20.74 11.54
N GLU A 67 14.18 -21.92 11.74
CA GLU A 67 14.74 -22.99 12.59
C GLU A 67 16.08 -23.52 12.07
N ASN A 68 16.22 -23.65 10.75
CA ASN A 68 17.47 -24.10 10.13
C ASN A 68 18.48 -22.97 9.86
N GLY A 69 18.17 -21.74 10.25
CA GLY A 69 19.06 -20.58 10.14
C GLY A 69 19.24 -20.02 8.73
N THR A 70 18.45 -20.46 7.75
CA THR A 70 18.48 -19.90 6.38
C THR A 70 17.74 -18.57 6.27
N MET A 71 16.88 -18.24 7.24
CA MET A 71 16.17 -16.97 7.35
C MET A 71 16.46 -16.31 8.70
N LYS A 72 16.82 -15.02 8.67
CA LYS A 72 16.94 -14.19 9.87
C LYS A 72 15.63 -13.48 10.15
N THR A 73 15.24 -13.43 11.42
CA THR A 73 14.13 -12.62 11.90
C THR A 73 14.67 -11.38 12.60
N TYR A 74 13.97 -10.27 12.48
CA TYR A 74 14.28 -9.03 13.16
C TYR A 74 13.11 -8.65 14.05
N SER A 75 13.40 -7.96 15.15
CA SER A 75 12.38 -7.33 15.97
C SER A 75 11.68 -6.20 15.20
N LEU A 76 10.49 -5.84 15.67
CA LEU A 76 9.78 -4.69 15.15
C LEU A 76 10.62 -3.41 15.29
N GLN A 77 11.34 -3.25 16.41
CA GLN A 77 12.18 -2.09 16.65
C GLN A 77 13.31 -1.97 15.63
N GLU A 78 14.07 -3.05 15.41
CA GLU A 78 15.14 -3.09 14.39
C GLU A 78 14.60 -2.78 13.00
N THR A 79 13.44 -3.33 12.66
CA THR A 79 12.79 -3.08 11.36
C THR A 79 12.40 -1.61 11.21
N MET A 80 11.79 -1.02 12.24
CA MET A 80 11.38 0.39 12.21
C MET A 80 12.56 1.34 12.17
N GLU A 81 13.65 1.01 12.85
CA GLU A 81 14.89 1.79 12.81
C GLU A 81 15.53 1.77 11.42
N TYR A 82 15.63 0.59 10.81
CA TYR A 82 16.09 0.45 9.43
C TYR A 82 15.24 1.26 8.43
N LEU A 83 13.91 1.19 8.55
CA LEU A 83 13.01 1.94 7.67
C LEU A 83 13.20 3.46 7.80
N ARG A 84 13.41 3.99 9.02
CA ARG A 84 13.72 5.42 9.21
C ARG A 84 15.03 5.80 8.56
N GLN A 85 16.06 4.95 8.66
CA GLN A 85 17.35 5.18 8.02
C GLN A 85 17.19 5.25 6.49
N VAL A 86 16.52 4.26 5.89
CA VAL A 86 16.28 4.23 4.44
C VAL A 86 15.49 5.45 3.96
N ALA A 87 14.48 5.89 4.73
CA ALA A 87 13.72 7.10 4.40
C ALA A 87 14.62 8.36 4.41
N ALA A 88 15.47 8.53 5.42
CA ALA A 88 16.40 9.66 5.51
C ALA A 88 17.45 9.66 4.39
N GLU A 89 17.90 8.48 3.95
CA GLU A 89 18.81 8.33 2.81
C GLU A 89 18.13 8.64 1.46
N GLY A 90 16.82 8.38 1.34
CA GLY A 90 16.01 8.69 0.16
C GLY A 90 15.71 10.18 -0.02
N GLU A 91 15.55 10.93 1.08
CA GLU A 91 15.32 12.39 1.06
C GLU A 91 16.59 13.21 0.78
N SER A 92 17.78 12.58 0.85
CA SER A 92 19.07 13.24 0.63
C SER A 92 19.56 13.20 -0.83
N LYS A 93 18.73 12.72 -1.77
CA LYS A 93 18.99 12.69 -3.22
C LYS A 93 18.02 13.59 -3.97
#